data_AF-A0A7X2PPY6-F1
#
_entry.id   AF-A0A7X2PPY6-F1
#
_cell.length_a   1.000
_cell.length_b   1.000
_cell.length_c   1.000
_cell.angle_alpha   90.00
_cell.angle_beta   90.00
_cell.angle_gamma   90.00
#
_symmetry.space_group_name_H-M   'P 1'
#
loop_
_entity.id
_entity.type
_entity.pdbx_description
1 polymer ?
#
loop_
_entity_poly.entity_id
_entity_poly.type
_entity_poly.pdbx_seq_one_letter_code
_entity_poly.pdbx_strand_id
1 'polypeptide(L)'
;MRFSTSTLTAGAEVVPWLAAAGGLAYSPASPPERDYFFQYSWIVPGVFASGTNRRHQYWFGNPWKDSPAVRLLFGFWNRARRGDYDALYLSNGMAVPTADVTGPLAAYRHTDIHPTGSRRERLIFIQHGSYHIGDIQSQPLADRGEAVLYRGIQKAETYLLHRLTTKDIRERLTNIHARSLTDSVVSFNTVHCNLVRCETGFLNDRSFVFDGLCREAGLEPNDPPIRSALYSGYALEEWCAFRKFGPNYVKFRTPLTNIRLTTFVCNETEVKVIDTNKLEVIEAVGCKVREVCV
;
A
#
# COMPACT_ATOMS: atom_id res chain seq x y z
N MET A 1 -2.07 -25.35 -11.44
CA MET A 1 -2.11 -23.96 -11.95
C MET A 1 -0.70 -23.39 -11.89
N ARG A 2 -0.10 -23.00 -13.03
CA ARG A 2 1.30 -22.51 -13.05
C ARG A 2 1.46 -21.14 -12.38
N PHE A 3 0.40 -20.33 -12.39
CA PHE A 3 0.34 -18.99 -11.80
C PHE A 3 -0.95 -18.86 -10.99
N SER A 4 -0.84 -18.49 -9.72
CA SER A 4 -1.97 -18.18 -8.82
C SER A 4 -1.81 -16.74 -8.37
N THR A 5 -2.91 -16.00 -8.26
CA THR A 5 -2.99 -14.64 -7.69
C THR A 5 -3.57 -14.65 -6.29
N SER A 6 -3.97 -15.82 -5.79
CA SER A 6 -4.50 -15.96 -4.43
C SER A 6 -3.40 -15.66 -3.42
N THR A 7 -3.67 -14.70 -2.55
CA THR A 7 -2.82 -14.29 -1.43
C THR A 7 -3.20 -15.00 -0.13
N LEU A 8 -4.30 -15.77 -0.15
CA LEU A 8 -4.77 -16.58 0.98
C LEU A 8 -3.92 -17.83 1.14
N THR A 9 -3.50 -18.08 2.37
CA THR A 9 -2.94 -19.38 2.77
C THR A 9 -4.06 -20.40 3.03
N ALA A 10 -3.73 -21.62 3.46
CA ALA A 10 -4.73 -22.66 3.77
C ALA A 10 -5.70 -22.29 4.91
N GLY A 11 -5.48 -21.18 5.62
CA GLY A 11 -6.40 -20.58 6.59
C GLY A 11 -7.06 -19.30 6.07
N ALA A 12 -7.15 -18.28 6.93
CA ALA A 12 -7.64 -16.94 6.57
C ALA A 12 -6.54 -15.86 6.58
N GLU A 13 -5.29 -16.29 6.71
CA GLU A 13 -4.13 -15.41 6.61
C GLU A 13 -3.85 -15.04 5.17
N VAL A 14 -3.48 -13.78 4.98
CA VAL A 14 -3.09 -13.19 3.70
C VAL A 14 -1.62 -12.85 3.74
N VAL A 15 -0.83 -13.28 2.76
CA VAL A 15 0.61 -12.96 2.71
C VAL A 15 0.85 -11.57 2.12
N PRO A 16 1.92 -10.84 2.51
CA PRO A 16 2.26 -9.54 1.90
C PRO A 16 2.77 -9.66 0.46
N TRP A 17 3.02 -10.88 0.02
CA TRP A 17 3.51 -11.21 -1.31
C TRP A 17 2.39 -11.22 -2.34
N LEU A 18 2.75 -11.52 -3.59
CA LEU A 18 1.79 -11.52 -4.67
C LEU A 18 0.88 -12.74 -4.71
N ALA A 19 1.34 -13.85 -4.15
CA ALA A 19 0.54 -15.04 -4.00
C ALA A 19 1.07 -15.86 -2.82
N ALA A 20 0.19 -16.65 -2.23
CA ALA A 20 0.55 -17.61 -1.20
C ALA A 20 1.14 -18.90 -1.78
N ALA A 21 0.83 -19.23 -3.04
CA ALA A 21 1.31 -20.45 -3.70
C ALA A 21 1.52 -20.28 -5.22
N GLY A 22 2.23 -21.24 -5.83
CA GLY A 22 2.51 -21.26 -7.27
C GLY A 22 3.73 -20.42 -7.66
N GLY A 23 4.00 -20.29 -8.97
CA GLY A 23 5.21 -19.62 -9.48
C GLY A 23 5.31 -18.11 -9.22
N LEU A 24 4.31 -17.53 -8.55
CA LEU A 24 4.22 -16.13 -8.17
C LEU A 24 4.42 -15.92 -6.67
N ALA A 25 4.39 -17.00 -5.88
CA ALA A 25 4.66 -16.94 -4.46
C ALA A 25 6.16 -16.82 -4.24
N TYR A 26 6.60 -15.59 -3.99
CA TYR A 26 7.97 -15.30 -3.64
C TYR A 26 8.03 -14.44 -2.37
N SER A 27 9.10 -14.60 -1.62
CA SER A 27 9.40 -13.81 -0.43
C SER A 27 10.90 -13.57 -0.36
N PRO A 28 11.41 -12.67 0.50
CA PRO A 28 12.85 -12.55 0.68
C PRO A 28 13.53 -13.85 1.15
N ALA A 29 12.81 -14.73 1.84
CA ALA A 29 13.29 -16.07 2.23
C ALA A 29 13.30 -17.08 1.07
N SER A 30 12.44 -16.88 0.06
CA SER A 30 12.39 -17.68 -1.17
C SER A 30 12.26 -16.73 -2.38
N PRO A 31 13.34 -16.00 -2.71
CA PRO A 31 13.29 -14.94 -3.70
C PRO A 31 13.27 -15.53 -5.12
N PRO A 32 12.71 -14.80 -6.10
CA PRO A 32 12.75 -15.25 -7.49
C PRO A 32 14.20 -15.36 -7.97
N GLU A 33 14.52 -16.41 -8.72
CA GLU A 33 15.88 -16.67 -9.22
C GLU A 33 16.42 -15.54 -10.12
N ARG A 34 15.53 -14.81 -10.80
CA ARG A 34 15.89 -13.80 -11.80
C ARG A 34 15.04 -12.54 -11.67
N ASP A 35 15.65 -11.41 -12.00
CA ASP A 35 14.97 -10.10 -11.99
C ASP A 35 13.77 -10.00 -12.95
N TYR A 36 13.72 -10.87 -13.96
CA TYR A 36 12.61 -10.98 -14.91
C TYR A 36 11.25 -11.20 -14.24
N PHE A 37 11.21 -11.85 -13.07
CA PHE A 37 9.97 -12.07 -12.31
C PHE A 37 9.38 -10.77 -11.73
N PHE A 38 10.16 -9.69 -11.66
CA PHE A 38 9.71 -8.36 -11.27
C PHE A 38 9.28 -7.49 -12.46
N GLN A 39 9.06 -8.08 -13.63
CA GLN A 39 8.38 -7.38 -14.71
C GLN A 39 6.88 -7.39 -14.42
N TYR A 40 6.30 -6.25 -14.04
CA TYR A 40 4.93 -6.09 -13.51
C TYR A 40 3.82 -6.24 -14.53
N SER A 41 4.14 -6.83 -15.66
CA SER A 41 3.19 -7.04 -16.73
C SER A 41 1.96 -7.81 -16.20
N TRP A 42 2.09 -8.74 -15.26
CA TRP A 42 1.00 -9.65 -14.89
C TRP A 42 -0.05 -9.18 -13.86
N ILE A 43 0.23 -8.21 -12.96
CA ILE A 43 -0.79 -7.63 -12.05
C ILE A 43 -1.54 -6.47 -12.74
N VAL A 44 -0.93 -5.94 -13.79
CA VAL A 44 -1.54 -4.95 -14.67
C VAL A 44 -2.63 -5.66 -15.49
N PRO A 45 -3.91 -5.25 -15.41
CA PRO A 45 -5.05 -5.91 -16.06
C PRO A 45 -4.87 -6.20 -17.57
N GLY A 46 -4.00 -5.45 -18.25
CA GLY A 46 -3.82 -5.53 -19.69
C GLY A 46 -3.05 -6.75 -20.21
N VAL A 47 -2.13 -7.36 -19.46
CA VAL A 47 -1.11 -8.23 -20.11
C VAL A 47 -1.59 -9.64 -20.46
N PHE A 48 -2.68 -10.09 -19.84
CA PHE A 48 -3.37 -11.32 -20.24
C PHE A 48 -4.51 -11.06 -21.24
N ALA A 49 -4.87 -9.80 -21.51
CA ALA A 49 -5.88 -9.48 -22.51
C ALA A 49 -5.33 -9.73 -23.92
N SER A 50 -6.14 -10.37 -24.77
CA SER A 50 -5.82 -10.52 -26.18
C SER A 50 -5.71 -9.15 -26.86
N GLY A 51 -4.56 -8.85 -27.47
CA GLY A 51 -4.33 -7.61 -28.21
C GLY A 51 -3.47 -6.56 -27.50
N THR A 52 -3.02 -6.79 -26.26
CA THR A 52 -2.06 -5.88 -25.61
C THR A 52 -0.64 -6.14 -26.07
N ASN A 53 0.08 -5.05 -26.35
CA ASN A 53 1.48 -5.11 -26.78
C ASN A 53 2.35 -5.59 -25.62
N ARG A 54 2.67 -6.89 -25.60
CA ARG A 54 3.54 -7.55 -24.62
C ARG A 54 4.98 -7.00 -24.57
N ARG A 55 5.34 -6.07 -25.47
CA ARG A 55 6.69 -5.47 -25.54
C ARG A 55 6.91 -4.32 -24.55
N HIS A 56 5.87 -3.78 -23.92
CA HIS A 56 6.03 -2.73 -22.89
C HIS A 56 6.26 -3.37 -21.52
N GLN A 57 7.53 -3.58 -21.19
CA GLN A 57 7.94 -4.14 -19.89
C GLN A 57 8.06 -3.02 -18.85
N TYR A 58 7.30 -3.14 -17.75
CA TYR A 58 7.43 -2.28 -16.58
C TYR A 58 8.15 -3.04 -15.47
N TRP A 59 9.06 -2.37 -14.78
CA TRP A 59 9.85 -2.89 -13.67
C TRP A 59 9.41 -2.18 -12.40
N PHE A 60 8.73 -2.91 -11.51
CA PHE A 60 8.07 -2.32 -10.35
C PHE A 60 7.19 -1.11 -10.70
N GLY A 61 6.40 -1.24 -11.77
CA GLY A 61 5.53 -0.17 -12.29
C GLY A 61 6.26 0.95 -13.06
N ASN A 62 7.60 0.95 -13.11
CA ASN A 62 8.40 1.96 -13.80
C ASN A 62 8.82 1.48 -15.20
N PRO A 63 8.67 2.28 -16.28
CA PRO A 63 9.10 1.88 -17.62
C PRO A 63 10.63 1.78 -17.77
N TRP A 64 11.40 2.38 -16.86
CA TRP A 64 12.86 2.40 -16.88
C TRP A 64 13.46 1.50 -15.79
N LYS A 65 14.04 0.38 -16.23
CA LYS A 65 14.80 -0.56 -15.39
C LYS A 65 15.92 0.12 -14.59
N ASP A 66 16.52 1.15 -15.19
CA ASP A 66 17.68 1.84 -14.63
C ASP A 66 17.34 3.02 -13.72
N SER A 67 16.06 3.29 -13.47
CA SER A 67 15.68 4.32 -12.51
C SER A 67 16.26 4.01 -11.12
N PRO A 68 16.68 5.03 -10.34
CA PRO A 68 17.35 4.81 -9.05
C PRO A 68 16.54 3.93 -8.09
N ALA A 69 15.23 4.13 -8.04
CA ALA A 69 14.35 3.40 -7.16
C ALA A 69 14.16 1.92 -7.58
N VAL A 70 14.11 1.63 -8.89
CA VAL A 70 14.11 0.24 -9.39
C VAL A 70 15.45 -0.46 -9.11
N ARG A 71 16.57 0.24 -9.32
CA ARG A 71 17.91 -0.30 -9.00
C ARG A 71 18.04 -0.64 -7.51
N LEU A 72 17.45 0.18 -6.63
CA LEU A 72 17.41 -0.08 -5.20
C LEU A 72 16.63 -1.36 -4.87
N LEU A 73 15.46 -1.55 -5.47
CA LEU A 73 14.70 -2.80 -5.26
C LEU A 73 15.40 -4.03 -5.83
N PHE A 74 16.04 -3.93 -7.00
CA PHE A 74 16.90 -5.03 -7.47
C PHE A 74 18.06 -5.27 -6.53
N GLY A 75 18.68 -4.22 -5.98
CA GLY A 75 19.69 -4.32 -4.94
C GLY A 75 19.19 -5.12 -3.74
N PHE A 76 18.00 -4.81 -3.25
CA PHE A 76 17.32 -5.55 -2.19
C PHE A 76 17.11 -7.03 -2.54
N TRP A 77 16.48 -7.33 -3.67
CA TRP A 77 16.21 -8.71 -4.08
C TRP A 77 17.48 -9.52 -4.39
N ASN A 78 18.53 -8.88 -4.89
CA ASN A 78 19.85 -9.48 -5.06
C ASN A 78 20.48 -9.86 -3.71
N ARG A 79 20.33 -9.02 -2.67
CA ARG A 79 20.79 -9.37 -1.32
C ARG A 79 19.94 -10.48 -0.71
N ALA A 80 18.61 -10.44 -0.88
CA ALA A 80 17.71 -11.51 -0.47
C ALA A 80 18.10 -12.87 -1.09
N ARG A 81 18.46 -12.90 -2.38
CA ARG A 81 19.01 -14.11 -3.06
C ARG A 81 20.30 -14.66 -2.44
N ARG A 82 21.03 -13.86 -1.68
CA ARG A 82 22.22 -14.26 -0.92
C ARG A 82 21.93 -14.56 0.55
N GLY A 83 20.66 -14.54 0.96
CA GLY A 83 20.26 -14.66 2.36
C GLY A 83 20.55 -13.43 3.21
N ASP A 84 20.87 -12.29 2.59
CA ASP A 84 21.26 -11.05 3.26
C ASP A 84 20.11 -10.04 3.20
N TYR A 85 19.12 -10.19 4.07
CA TYR A 85 18.02 -9.23 4.21
C TYR A 85 17.71 -9.00 5.68
N ASP A 86 17.31 -7.77 6.02
CA ASP A 86 17.02 -7.36 7.39
C ASP A 86 15.53 -7.05 7.51
N ALA A 87 14.78 -7.98 8.09
CA ALA A 87 13.34 -7.84 8.32
C ALA A 87 13.11 -7.06 9.63
N LEU A 88 12.53 -5.87 9.51
CA LEU A 88 12.13 -5.06 10.67
C LEU A 88 10.74 -5.44 11.18
N TYR A 89 9.83 -5.75 10.25
CA TYR A 89 8.47 -6.15 10.57
C TYR A 89 7.92 -7.05 9.48
N LEU A 90 7.22 -8.11 9.87
CA LEU A 90 6.52 -8.99 8.95
C LEU A 90 5.22 -9.40 9.61
N SER A 91 4.10 -9.04 8.99
CA SER A 91 2.79 -9.53 9.37
C SER A 91 2.08 -10.09 8.15
N ASN A 92 1.66 -11.36 8.27
CA ASN A 92 0.52 -11.81 7.50
C ASN A 92 -0.70 -11.01 7.96
N GLY A 93 -1.56 -10.65 7.02
CA GLY A 93 -2.84 -10.02 7.28
C GLY A 93 -3.90 -11.08 7.55
N MET A 94 -5.10 -10.64 7.92
CA MET A 94 -6.26 -11.49 8.14
C MET A 94 -7.43 -10.96 7.34
N ALA A 95 -7.96 -11.80 6.45
CA ALA A 95 -9.16 -11.50 5.65
C ALA A 95 -10.37 -12.28 6.17
N VAL A 96 -10.63 -12.18 7.49
CA VAL A 96 -11.79 -12.84 8.12
C VAL A 96 -12.98 -11.88 8.12
N PRO A 97 -14.15 -12.28 7.60
CA PRO A 97 -15.35 -11.44 7.53
C PRO A 97 -15.91 -10.96 8.89
N THR A 98 -15.55 -11.65 9.97
CA THR A 98 -16.17 -11.47 11.30
C THR A 98 -15.21 -10.88 12.35
N ALA A 99 -14.01 -10.44 11.94
CA ALA A 99 -12.97 -9.95 12.83
C ALA A 99 -12.32 -8.67 12.30
N ASP A 100 -11.41 -8.10 13.09
CA ASP A 100 -10.53 -7.00 12.67
C ASP A 100 -9.70 -7.41 11.45
N VAL A 101 -10.11 -6.94 10.27
CA VAL A 101 -9.31 -7.13 9.05
C VAL A 101 -8.00 -6.40 9.19
N THR A 102 -6.93 -7.09 8.82
CA THR A 102 -5.57 -6.56 8.83
C THR A 102 -4.96 -6.73 7.45
N GLY A 103 -4.40 -5.64 6.94
CA GLY A 103 -3.60 -5.66 5.72
C GLY A 103 -2.27 -6.34 6.00
N PRO A 104 -1.79 -7.23 5.11
CA PRO A 104 -0.46 -7.79 5.25
C PRO A 104 0.57 -6.73 4.90
N LEU A 105 1.68 -6.70 5.63
CA LEU A 105 2.77 -5.79 5.33
C LEU A 105 4.09 -6.41 5.75
N ALA A 106 5.09 -6.26 4.89
CA ALA A 106 6.46 -6.56 5.23
C ALA A 106 7.31 -5.30 5.13
N ALA A 107 8.18 -5.08 6.11
CA ALA A 107 9.09 -3.97 6.23
C ALA A 107 10.52 -4.46 6.36
N TYR A 108 11.40 -3.96 5.51
CA TYR A 108 12.79 -4.35 5.46
C TYR A 108 13.71 -3.14 5.57
N ARG A 109 14.77 -3.26 6.37
CA ARG A 109 15.89 -2.32 6.31
C ARG A 109 16.73 -2.63 5.09
N HIS A 110 17.09 -1.59 4.35
CA HIS A 110 17.97 -1.68 3.20
C HIS A 110 18.98 -0.56 3.20
N THR A 111 20.21 -0.84 2.79
CA THR A 111 21.26 0.17 2.67
C THR A 111 21.41 0.56 1.22
N ASP A 112 21.05 1.80 0.91
CA ASP A 112 21.30 2.45 -0.37
C ASP A 112 22.73 2.97 -0.38
N ILE A 113 23.55 2.48 -1.32
CA ILE A 113 24.95 2.89 -1.48
C ILE A 113 25.01 3.79 -2.70
N HIS A 114 25.14 5.09 -2.46
CA HIS A 114 25.29 6.07 -3.53
C HIS A 114 26.63 5.85 -4.26
N PRO A 115 26.73 6.16 -5.58
CA PRO A 115 28.00 6.05 -6.31
C PRO A 115 29.18 6.83 -5.69
N THR A 116 28.89 7.85 -4.88
CA THR A 116 29.90 8.64 -4.16
C THR A 116 30.37 7.98 -2.85
N GLY A 117 29.90 6.76 -2.54
CA GLY A 117 30.25 6.01 -1.34
C GLY A 117 29.42 6.36 -0.09
N SER A 118 28.53 7.35 -0.16
CA SER A 118 27.62 7.63 0.95
C SER A 118 26.59 6.50 1.10
N ARG A 119 26.37 6.10 2.35
CA ARG A 119 25.38 5.07 2.71
C ARG A 119 24.18 5.73 3.33
N ARG A 120 22.99 5.39 2.84
CA ARG A 120 21.73 5.82 3.44
C ARG A 120 20.90 4.60 3.80
N GLU A 121 20.43 4.55 5.03
CA GLU A 121 19.48 3.54 5.44
C GLU A 121 18.09 3.88 4.92
N ARG A 122 17.43 2.86 4.40
CA ARG A 122 16.13 2.93 3.75
C ARG A 122 15.21 1.89 4.35
N LEU A 123 13.93 2.20 4.28
CA LEU A 123 12.86 1.27 4.59
C LEU A 123 12.19 0.85 3.29
N ILE A 124 12.06 -0.47 3.09
CA ILE A 124 11.31 -1.05 1.96
C ILE A 124 10.06 -1.70 2.53
N PHE A 125 8.89 -1.16 2.20
CA PHE A 125 7.62 -1.85 2.44
C PHE A 125 7.17 -2.60 1.20
N ILE A 126 6.59 -3.78 1.40
CA ILE A 126 6.05 -4.64 0.35
C ILE A 126 4.63 -5.08 0.73
N GLN A 127 3.68 -4.90 -0.21
CA GLN A 127 2.30 -5.38 -0.08
C GLN A 127 1.67 -5.63 -1.45
N HIS A 128 1.37 -6.89 -1.77
CA HIS A 128 0.62 -7.31 -2.97
C HIS A 128 1.09 -6.63 -4.26
N GLY A 129 2.41 -6.48 -4.42
CA GLY A 129 3.01 -5.88 -5.61
C GLY A 129 3.24 -4.37 -5.53
N SER A 130 2.66 -3.71 -4.54
CA SER A 130 2.99 -2.33 -4.20
C SER A 130 4.26 -2.30 -3.36
N TYR A 131 5.14 -1.36 -3.66
CA TYR A 131 6.39 -1.13 -2.93
C TYR A 131 6.45 0.32 -2.50
N HIS A 132 7.01 0.55 -1.32
CA HIS A 132 7.35 1.88 -0.84
C HIS A 132 8.81 1.89 -0.40
N ILE A 133 9.55 2.92 -0.81
CA ILE A 133 10.93 3.17 -0.38
C ILE A 133 10.92 4.52 0.35
N GLY A 134 11.23 4.48 1.64
CA GLY A 134 11.26 5.67 2.50
C GLY A 134 12.57 5.79 3.27
N ASP A 135 12.77 6.94 3.92
CA ASP A 135 13.79 7.04 4.96
C ASP A 135 13.38 6.21 6.19
N ILE A 136 14.33 5.49 6.79
CA ILE A 136 14.08 4.74 8.03
C ILE A 136 13.68 5.68 9.17
N GLN A 137 14.22 6.92 9.18
CA GLN A 137 13.92 7.92 10.21
C GLN A 137 12.48 8.43 10.13
N SER A 138 11.83 8.33 8.97
CA SER A 138 10.44 8.72 8.78
C SER A 138 9.45 7.76 9.46
N GLN A 139 9.87 6.53 9.75
CA GLN A 139 9.03 5.48 10.35
C GLN A 139 9.71 4.85 11.58
N PRO A 140 9.90 5.61 12.66
CA PRO A 140 10.68 5.18 13.83
C PRO A 140 10.02 4.08 14.66
N LEU A 141 8.76 3.74 14.38
CA LEU A 141 7.98 2.73 15.11
C LEU A 141 7.71 1.47 14.28
N ALA A 142 8.33 1.36 13.09
CA ALA A 142 8.05 0.27 12.16
C ALA A 142 8.39 -1.11 12.76
N ASP A 143 9.47 -1.19 13.55
CA ASP A 143 9.89 -2.39 14.28
C ASP A 143 8.91 -2.83 15.38
N ARG A 144 8.08 -1.90 15.87
CA ARG A 144 7.00 -2.15 16.85
C ARG A 144 5.66 -2.44 16.19
N GLY A 145 5.60 -2.47 14.86
CA GLY A 145 4.35 -2.71 14.13
C GLY A 145 3.46 -1.48 14.02
N GLU A 146 3.99 -0.26 14.21
CA GLU A 146 3.24 0.98 14.08
C GLU A 146 3.79 1.87 12.96
N ALA A 147 2.91 2.63 12.31
CA ALA A 147 3.22 3.61 11.30
C ALA A 147 2.94 5.02 11.81
N VAL A 148 3.77 5.98 11.39
CA VAL A 148 3.50 7.41 11.52
C VAL A 148 2.98 7.92 10.19
N LEU A 149 1.75 8.42 10.17
CA LEU A 149 1.11 8.91 8.96
C LEU A 149 0.94 10.42 8.99
N TYR A 150 0.98 11.06 7.83
CA TYR A 150 0.81 12.50 7.68
C TYR A 150 -0.29 12.82 6.68
N ARG A 151 -1.23 13.69 7.03
CA ARG A 151 -2.30 14.16 6.15
C ARG A 151 -2.26 15.67 6.03
N GLY A 152 -1.85 16.18 4.87
CA GLY A 152 -1.95 17.62 4.60
C GLY A 152 -3.37 18.04 4.24
N ILE A 153 -3.70 19.27 4.65
CA ILE A 153 -5.02 19.89 4.45
C ILE A 153 -4.92 21.30 3.83
N GLN A 154 -3.77 21.61 3.22
CA GLN A 154 -3.47 22.90 2.59
C GLN A 154 -3.50 24.07 3.57
N LYS A 155 -4.41 25.02 3.34
CA LYS A 155 -4.61 26.20 4.18
C LYS A 155 -5.87 26.08 5.05
N ALA A 156 -6.52 24.91 5.06
CA ALA A 156 -7.70 24.71 5.89
C ALA A 156 -7.31 24.77 7.37
N GLU A 157 -8.20 25.32 8.20
CA GLU A 157 -7.98 25.45 9.64
C GLU A 157 -8.46 24.24 10.43
N THR A 158 -9.32 23.41 9.83
CA THR A 158 -9.92 22.24 10.48
C THR A 158 -9.81 21.02 9.59
N TYR A 159 -9.28 19.93 10.13
CA TYR A 159 -9.36 18.59 9.56
C TYR A 159 -10.53 17.82 10.17
N LEU A 160 -11.34 17.19 9.31
CA LEU A 160 -12.42 16.31 9.74
C LEU A 160 -11.92 14.86 9.76
N LEU A 161 -11.77 14.29 10.95
CA LEU A 161 -11.44 12.89 11.13
C LEU A 161 -12.73 12.07 11.18
N HIS A 162 -12.99 11.32 10.11
CA HIS A 162 -14.17 10.47 10.01
C HIS A 162 -13.99 9.21 10.87
N ARG A 163 -14.90 9.00 11.83
CA ARG A 163 -14.98 7.79 12.65
C ARG A 163 -16.15 6.93 12.18
N LEU A 164 -15.87 5.67 11.88
CA LEU A 164 -16.87 4.68 11.49
C LEU A 164 -17.59 4.19 12.75
N THR A 165 -18.76 4.76 13.04
CA THR A 165 -19.46 4.54 14.31
C THR A 165 -20.58 3.52 14.21
N THR A 166 -21.18 3.37 13.04
CA THR A 166 -22.22 2.36 12.83
C THR A 166 -21.58 0.98 12.67
N LYS A 167 -21.91 0.04 13.56
CA LYS A 167 -21.39 -1.33 13.54
C LYS A 167 -21.59 -2.00 12.17
N ASP A 168 -22.76 -1.84 11.57
CA ASP A 168 -23.09 -2.39 10.24
C ASP A 168 -22.18 -1.82 9.13
N ILE A 169 -21.97 -0.51 9.07
CA ILE A 169 -21.08 0.12 8.08
C ILE A 169 -19.65 -0.38 8.27
N ARG A 170 -19.17 -0.40 9.51
CA ARG A 170 -17.82 -0.87 9.83
C ARG A 170 -17.63 -2.33 9.42
N GLU A 171 -18.59 -3.20 9.74
CA GLU A 171 -18.55 -4.63 9.36
C GLU A 171 -18.56 -4.81 7.84
N ARG A 172 -19.41 -4.09 7.11
CA ARG A 172 -19.47 -4.16 5.64
C ARG A 172 -18.19 -3.63 4.99
N LEU A 173 -17.64 -2.50 5.46
CA LEU A 173 -16.36 -1.97 4.97
C LEU A 173 -15.20 -2.92 5.25
N THR A 174 -15.18 -3.50 6.44
CA THR A 174 -14.21 -4.54 6.84
C THR A 174 -14.30 -5.74 5.90
N ASN A 175 -15.52 -6.22 5.61
CA ASN A 175 -15.76 -7.31 4.66
C ASN A 175 -15.28 -6.99 3.24
N ILE A 176 -15.50 -5.77 2.77
CA ILE A 176 -15.02 -5.33 1.46
C ILE A 176 -13.48 -5.34 1.42
N HIS A 177 -12.82 -4.84 2.47
CA HIS A 177 -11.37 -4.91 2.59
C HIS A 177 -10.86 -6.36 2.64
N ALA A 178 -11.51 -7.24 3.41
CA ALA A 178 -11.19 -8.67 3.44
C ALA A 178 -11.24 -9.28 2.04
N ARG A 179 -12.36 -9.11 1.33
CA ARG A 179 -12.53 -9.59 -0.06
C ARG A 179 -11.48 -9.02 -1.00
N SER A 180 -11.13 -7.74 -0.85
CA SER A 180 -10.11 -7.11 -1.70
C SER A 180 -8.72 -7.72 -1.47
N LEU A 181 -8.45 -8.22 -0.27
CA LEU A 181 -7.15 -8.71 0.14
C LEU A 181 -6.84 -10.12 -0.37
N THR A 182 -7.84 -10.96 -0.68
CA THR A 182 -7.67 -12.40 -0.97
C THR A 182 -7.07 -12.72 -2.34
N ASP A 183 -7.02 -11.73 -3.23
CA ASP A 183 -6.46 -11.83 -4.57
C ASP A 183 -5.58 -10.60 -4.82
N SER A 184 -4.33 -10.80 -5.26
CA SER A 184 -3.39 -9.71 -5.43
C SER A 184 -3.78 -8.76 -6.56
N VAL A 185 -4.45 -9.22 -7.63
CA VAL A 185 -4.93 -8.36 -8.72
C VAL A 185 -6.08 -7.48 -8.25
N VAL A 186 -7.05 -8.06 -7.54
CA VAL A 186 -8.16 -7.29 -6.94
C VAL A 186 -7.61 -6.31 -5.91
N SER A 187 -6.76 -6.77 -5.00
CA SER A 187 -6.11 -5.93 -4.00
C SER A 187 -5.38 -4.77 -4.64
N PHE A 188 -4.63 -5.04 -5.70
CA PHE A 188 -3.86 -4.06 -6.42
C PHE A 188 -4.79 -3.00 -7.04
N ASN A 189 -5.79 -3.40 -7.83
CA ASN A 189 -6.68 -2.45 -8.48
C ASN A 189 -7.51 -1.63 -7.49
N THR A 190 -7.95 -2.24 -6.38
CA THR A 190 -8.77 -1.58 -5.35
C THR A 190 -7.99 -0.54 -4.56
N VAL A 191 -6.72 -0.78 -4.20
CA VAL A 191 -5.93 0.23 -3.48
C VAL A 191 -5.50 1.37 -4.40
N HIS A 192 -5.25 1.09 -5.68
CA HIS A 192 -4.82 2.08 -6.67
C HIS A 192 -5.96 2.84 -7.37
N CYS A 193 -7.22 2.48 -7.14
CA CYS A 193 -8.34 3.19 -7.76
C CYS A 193 -8.47 4.65 -7.26
N ASN A 194 -8.98 5.53 -8.13
CA ASN A 194 -9.08 6.98 -7.95
C ASN A 194 -7.75 7.69 -7.62
N LEU A 195 -6.62 7.13 -8.05
CA LEU A 195 -5.31 7.77 -7.95
C LEU A 195 -4.76 8.04 -9.35
N VAL A 196 -4.59 9.32 -9.69
CA VAL A 196 -3.96 9.75 -10.94
C VAL A 196 -2.45 9.83 -10.71
N ARG A 197 -1.69 8.91 -11.29
CA ARG A 197 -0.21 8.89 -11.19
C ARG A 197 0.42 8.65 -12.55
N CYS A 198 1.63 9.15 -12.78
CA CYS A 198 2.27 8.97 -14.09
C CYS A 198 2.69 7.51 -14.33
N GLU A 199 2.93 6.75 -13.27
CA GLU A 199 3.29 5.32 -13.29
C GLU A 199 2.06 4.40 -13.39
N THR A 200 0.88 4.89 -13.02
CA THR A 200 -0.38 4.12 -13.04
C THR A 200 -1.44 4.73 -13.94
N GLY A 201 -1.13 5.78 -14.71
CA GLY A 201 -2.10 6.50 -15.55
C GLY A 201 -2.69 5.63 -16.66
N PHE A 202 -2.09 4.47 -16.93
CA PHE A 202 -2.61 3.43 -17.84
C PHE A 202 -3.38 2.31 -17.12
N LEU A 203 -3.53 2.39 -15.79
CA LEU A 203 -4.14 1.36 -14.94
C LEU A 203 -5.41 1.86 -14.30
N ASN A 204 -6.56 1.63 -14.95
CA ASN A 204 -7.88 1.95 -14.40
C ASN A 204 -7.90 3.34 -13.71
N ASP A 205 -7.21 4.32 -14.31
CA ASP A 205 -7.08 5.66 -13.73
C ASP A 205 -8.48 6.27 -13.62
N ARG A 206 -8.72 7.00 -12.52
CA ARG A 206 -10.03 7.60 -12.19
C ARG A 206 -11.19 6.59 -12.13
N SER A 207 -10.88 5.30 -12.00
CA SER A 207 -11.90 4.28 -11.72
C SER A 207 -12.28 4.27 -10.24
N PHE A 208 -13.49 3.79 -9.97
CA PHE A 208 -14.03 3.60 -8.64
C PHE A 208 -14.31 2.12 -8.40
N VAL A 209 -13.31 1.26 -8.62
CA VAL A 209 -13.43 -0.20 -8.46
C VAL A 209 -13.94 -0.57 -7.06
N PHE A 210 -13.52 0.19 -6.04
CA PHE A 210 -13.98 -0.02 -4.67
C PHE A 210 -15.48 0.28 -4.48
N ASP A 211 -16.04 1.21 -5.25
CA ASP A 211 -17.47 1.53 -5.20
C ASP A 211 -18.34 0.36 -5.70
N GLY A 212 -17.84 -0.40 -6.67
CA GLY A 212 -18.51 -1.62 -7.13
C GLY A 212 -18.66 -2.63 -5.99
N LEU A 213 -17.56 -2.89 -5.27
CA LEU A 213 -17.57 -3.78 -4.09
C LEU A 213 -18.45 -3.24 -2.95
N CYS A 214 -18.52 -1.92 -2.78
CA CYS A 214 -19.44 -1.30 -1.83
C CYS A 214 -20.90 -1.59 -2.19
N ARG A 215 -21.30 -1.35 -3.44
CA ARG A 215 -22.67 -1.59 -3.91
C ARG A 215 -23.06 -3.06 -3.84
N GLU A 216 -22.16 -3.97 -4.16
CA GLU A 216 -22.36 -5.42 -3.98
C GLU A 216 -22.62 -5.80 -2.51
N ALA A 217 -22.03 -5.06 -1.56
CA ALA A 217 -22.26 -5.22 -0.14
C ALA A 217 -23.45 -4.38 0.39
N GLY A 218 -24.23 -3.75 -0.51
CA GLY A 218 -25.35 -2.89 -0.15
C GLY A 218 -24.96 -1.59 0.57
N LEU A 219 -23.74 -1.11 0.38
CA LEU A 219 -23.28 0.19 0.85
C LEU A 219 -23.26 1.18 -0.31
N GLU A 220 -24.06 2.25 -0.20
CA GLU A 220 -23.97 3.36 -1.15
C GLU A 220 -22.78 4.27 -0.78
N PRO A 221 -21.77 4.43 -1.65
CA PRO A 221 -20.53 5.14 -1.28
C PRO A 221 -20.72 6.61 -0.87
N ASN A 222 -21.82 7.23 -1.28
CA ASN A 222 -22.16 8.62 -0.97
C ASN A 222 -23.18 8.78 0.16
N ASP A 223 -23.78 7.69 0.65
CA ASP A 223 -24.81 7.72 1.69
C ASP A 223 -24.67 6.55 2.68
N PRO A 224 -24.02 6.75 3.84
CA PRO A 224 -23.33 7.97 4.25
C PRO A 224 -22.02 8.18 3.44
N PRO A 225 -21.36 9.35 3.50
CA PRO A 225 -20.24 9.69 2.60
C PRO A 225 -18.92 8.94 2.92
N ILE A 226 -18.96 7.60 2.93
CA ILE A 226 -17.85 6.69 3.20
C ILE A 226 -16.71 6.84 2.18
N ARG A 227 -16.97 7.42 1.00
CA ARG A 227 -15.92 7.78 0.03
C ARG A 227 -14.83 8.65 0.67
N SER A 228 -15.16 9.59 1.56
CA SER A 228 -14.14 10.44 2.19
C SER A 228 -13.18 9.60 3.04
N ALA A 229 -13.67 8.58 3.75
CA ALA A 229 -12.86 7.66 4.52
C ALA A 229 -12.03 6.73 3.61
N LEU A 230 -12.67 6.13 2.60
CA LEU A 230 -12.07 5.14 1.70
C LEU A 230 -10.97 5.71 0.79
N TYR A 231 -11.17 6.92 0.30
CA TYR A 231 -10.25 7.56 -0.66
C TYR A 231 -9.34 8.59 -0.01
N SER A 232 -9.33 8.70 1.32
CA SER A 232 -8.34 9.53 2.03
C SER A 232 -6.94 8.95 1.89
N GLY A 233 -6.05 9.72 1.24
CA GLY A 233 -4.62 9.42 1.15
C GLY A 233 -3.82 10.04 2.29
N TYR A 234 -2.95 9.25 2.90
CA TYR A 234 -2.01 9.66 3.94
C TYR A 234 -0.58 9.43 3.45
N ALA A 235 0.40 10.15 3.96
CA ALA A 235 1.80 9.99 3.60
C ALA A 235 2.60 9.28 4.70
N LEU A 236 3.59 8.47 4.32
CA LEU A 236 4.57 7.83 5.19
C LEU A 236 5.79 8.71 5.47
N GLU A 237 5.88 9.89 4.86
CA GLU A 237 6.96 10.84 5.13
C GLU A 237 6.40 12.26 5.25
N GLU A 238 6.88 12.98 6.27
CA GLU A 238 6.42 14.32 6.62
C GLU A 238 6.54 15.32 5.47
N TRP A 239 7.63 15.22 4.70
CA TRP A 239 7.88 16.13 3.60
C TRP A 239 6.76 16.15 2.57
N CYS A 240 6.10 15.00 2.36
CA CYS A 240 4.99 14.90 1.42
C CYS A 240 3.79 15.71 1.92
N ALA A 241 3.49 15.66 3.22
CA ALA A 241 2.39 16.44 3.79
C ALA A 241 2.60 17.94 3.60
N PHE A 242 3.75 18.49 4.00
CA PHE A 242 3.94 19.94 3.93
C PHE A 242 4.23 20.45 2.51
N ARG A 243 4.99 19.70 1.69
CA ARG A 243 5.39 20.15 0.33
C ARG A 243 4.32 19.89 -0.72
N LYS A 244 3.68 18.71 -0.69
CA LYS A 244 2.67 18.33 -1.70
C LYS A 244 1.29 18.90 -1.32
N PHE A 245 0.97 18.93 -0.03
CA PHE A 245 -0.37 19.23 0.44
C PHE A 245 -0.49 20.50 1.27
N GLY A 246 0.58 21.30 1.41
CA GLY A 246 0.55 22.65 2.01
C GLY A 246 0.85 22.71 3.51
N PRO A 247 0.89 23.92 4.11
CA PRO A 247 1.53 24.16 5.40
C PRO A 247 0.82 23.51 6.60
N ASN A 248 -0.49 23.26 6.50
CA ASN A 248 -1.25 22.65 7.59
C ASN A 248 -1.39 21.14 7.35
N TYR A 249 -1.06 20.35 8.38
CA TYR A 249 -1.18 18.89 8.33
C TYR A 249 -1.43 18.29 9.70
N VAL A 250 -1.92 17.05 9.69
CA VAL A 250 -2.14 16.25 10.90
C VAL A 250 -1.26 15.01 10.84
N LYS A 251 -0.66 14.68 11.99
CA LYS A 251 0.18 13.49 12.20
C LYS A 251 -0.61 12.44 12.97
N PHE A 252 -0.55 11.20 12.52
CA PHE A 252 -1.26 10.08 13.12
C PHE A 252 -0.33 8.93 13.47
N ARG A 253 -0.73 8.15 14.47
CA ARG A 253 -0.22 6.81 14.77
C ARG A 253 -1.26 5.79 14.37
N THR A 254 -0.83 4.69 13.77
CA THR A 254 -1.72 3.54 13.47
C THR A 254 -0.91 2.25 13.34
N PRO A 255 -1.49 1.06 13.54
CA PRO A 255 -0.80 -0.19 13.24
C PRO A 255 -0.39 -0.29 11.76
N LEU A 256 0.77 -0.88 11.48
CA LEU A 256 1.21 -1.19 10.11
C LEU A 256 0.23 -2.14 9.39
N THR A 257 -0.53 -2.93 10.14
CA THR A 257 -1.60 -3.77 9.60
C THR A 257 -2.85 -2.98 9.21
N ASN A 258 -2.92 -1.67 9.50
CA ASN A 258 -4.03 -0.81 9.11
C ASN A 258 -3.76 -0.03 7.81
N ILE A 259 -2.59 -0.19 7.19
CA ILE A 259 -2.22 0.57 5.98
C ILE A 259 -2.27 -0.28 4.71
N ARG A 260 -2.56 0.40 3.60
CA ARG A 260 -2.61 -0.14 2.25
C ARG A 260 -1.68 0.69 1.36
N LEU A 261 -0.62 0.07 0.83
CA LEU A 261 0.36 0.75 -0.01
C LEU A 261 -0.26 1.12 -1.36
N THR A 262 -0.14 2.39 -1.74
CA THR A 262 -0.68 2.91 -3.00
C THR A 262 0.41 3.20 -4.03
N THR A 263 1.64 2.79 -3.76
CA THR A 263 2.83 3.16 -4.55
C THR A 263 3.41 1.94 -5.25
N PHE A 264 3.86 2.12 -6.48
CA PHE A 264 4.64 1.12 -7.20
C PHE A 264 6.12 1.29 -6.88
N VAL A 265 6.80 2.25 -7.50
CA VAL A 265 8.20 2.66 -7.23
C VAL A 265 8.39 4.03 -7.83
N CYS A 266 8.02 5.05 -7.07
CA CYS A 266 8.42 6.43 -7.26
C CYS A 266 8.34 7.06 -5.86
N ASN A 267 9.11 8.11 -5.61
CA ASN A 267 9.27 8.76 -4.30
C ASN A 267 7.96 9.30 -3.68
N GLU A 268 6.79 8.89 -4.14
CA GLU A 268 5.54 9.05 -3.46
C GLU A 268 5.48 8.15 -2.22
N THR A 269 4.85 8.68 -1.18
CA THR A 269 4.83 8.09 0.16
C THR A 269 3.40 7.77 0.58
N GLU A 270 2.46 7.81 -0.36
CA GLU A 270 1.03 7.73 -0.08
C GLU A 270 0.58 6.31 0.26
N VAL A 271 -0.35 6.23 1.20
CA VAL A 271 -1.05 5.02 1.64
C VAL A 271 -2.51 5.34 1.88
N LYS A 272 -3.35 4.31 1.82
CA LYS A 272 -4.72 4.34 2.33
C LYS A 272 -4.77 3.61 3.68
N VAL A 273 -5.81 3.88 4.46
CA VAL A 273 -6.06 3.18 5.73
C VAL A 273 -7.26 2.25 5.57
N ILE A 274 -7.28 1.15 6.31
CA ILE A 274 -8.38 0.17 6.31
C ILE A 274 -9.50 0.65 7.24
N ASP A 275 -9.14 1.03 8.47
CA ASP A 275 -10.06 1.52 9.49
C ASP A 275 -9.57 2.85 10.07
N THR A 276 -10.37 3.90 9.86
CA THR A 276 -10.07 5.24 10.38
C THR A 276 -10.21 5.32 11.90
N ASN A 277 -10.89 4.38 12.56
CA ASN A 277 -10.96 4.33 14.03
C ASN A 277 -9.62 3.94 14.65
N LYS A 278 -8.74 3.29 13.90
CA LYS A 278 -7.37 2.93 14.33
C LYS A 278 -6.35 4.04 14.12
N LEU A 279 -6.80 5.24 13.73
CA LEU A 279 -5.96 6.43 13.67
C LEU A 279 -6.01 7.18 14.99
N GLU A 280 -4.84 7.35 15.61
CA GLU A 280 -4.66 8.21 16.77
C GLU A 280 -3.96 9.49 16.34
N VAL A 281 -4.53 10.65 16.67
CA VAL A 281 -3.91 11.95 16.40
C VAL A 281 -2.72 12.12 17.34
N ILE A 282 -1.52 12.27 16.77
CA ILE A 282 -0.30 12.60 17.52
C ILE A 282 -0.17 14.11 17.63
N GLU A 283 -0.40 14.81 16.53
CA GLU A 283 -0.11 16.24 16.40
C GLU A 283 -0.95 16.87 15.29
N ALA A 284 -1.35 18.12 15.46
CA ALA A 284 -2.00 18.94 14.43
C ALA A 284 -1.20 20.23 14.24
N VAL A 285 -0.61 20.40 13.06
CA VAL A 285 0.26 21.53 12.71
C VAL A 285 -0.55 22.54 11.92
N GLY A 286 -0.66 23.76 12.45
CA GLY A 286 -1.38 24.87 11.81
C GLY A 286 -2.90 24.68 11.69
N CYS A 287 -3.47 23.66 12.34
CA CYS A 287 -4.89 23.33 12.23
C CYS A 287 -5.46 22.66 13.50
N LYS A 288 -6.78 22.51 13.53
CA LYS A 288 -7.52 21.77 14.56
C LYS A 288 -8.06 20.46 13.96
N VAL A 289 -8.23 19.44 14.79
CA VAL A 289 -8.91 18.20 14.41
C VAL A 289 -10.30 18.18 15.01
N ARG A 290 -11.30 17.86 14.20
CA ARG A 290 -12.67 17.59 14.64
C ARG A 290 -13.06 16.19 14.21
N GLU A 291 -13.49 15.37 15.15
CA GLU A 291 -14.05 14.06 14.82
C GLU A 291 -15.49 14.20 14.33
N VAL A 292 -15.82 13.43 13.29
CA VAL A 292 -17.16 13.36 12.72
C VAL A 292 -17.55 11.90 12.54
N CYS A 293 -18.75 11.56 12.99
CA CYS A 293 -19.26 10.19 12.91
C CYS A 293 -19.86 9.93 11.52
N VAL A 294 -19.52 8.78 10.96
CA VAL A 294 -20.07 8.21 9.72
C VAL A 294 -20.60 6.81 10.02
#